data_AF-A0A553F959-F1
#
_entry.id   AF-A0A553F959-F1
#
_cell.length_a   1.000
_cell.length_b   1.000
_cell.length_c   1.000
_cell.angle_alpha   90.00
_cell.angle_beta   90.00
_cell.angle_gamma   90.00
#
_symmetry.space_group_name_H-M   'P 1'
#
loop_
_entity.id
_entity.type
_entity.pdbx_description
1 polymer ?
#
loop_
_entity_poly.entity_id
_entity_poly.type
_entity_poly.pdbx_seq_one_letter_code
_entity_poly.pdbx_strand_id
1 'polypeptide(L)'
;MTNSVLRDSIKKGIIFNLLYDRGGSDLSRVQFAKVKWLRELEVKTLKCWCEMKGIEPTMYNGADLVIEAQINGGASCVFHSMDEKDVERIMTHP
;
A
#
# COMPACT_ATOMS: atom_id res chain seq x y z
N MET A 1 -13.39 -24.09 7.22
CA MET A 1 -12.08 -24.23 6.54
C MET A 1 -11.88 -23.02 5.65
N THR A 2 -11.08 -22.04 6.09
CA THR A 2 -10.72 -20.89 5.26
C THR A 2 -9.84 -21.42 4.12
N ASN A 3 -10.24 -21.18 2.86
CA ASN A 3 -9.54 -21.72 1.70
C ASN A 3 -8.16 -21.05 1.57
N SER A 4 -7.11 -21.74 2.04
CA SER A 4 -5.73 -21.24 2.04
C SER A 4 -5.24 -20.91 0.63
N VAL A 5 -5.60 -21.73 -0.36
CA VAL A 5 -5.23 -21.52 -1.77
C VAL A 5 -5.81 -20.20 -2.30
N LEU A 6 -7.06 -19.89 -1.93
CA LEU A 6 -7.70 -18.63 -2.30
C LEU A 6 -7.04 -17.44 -1.58
N ARG A 7 -6.67 -17.58 -0.30
CA ARG A 7 -5.95 -16.51 0.41
C ARG A 7 -4.60 -16.24 -0.24
N ASP A 8 -3.87 -17.29 -0.64
CA ASP A 8 -2.56 -17.17 -1.27
C ASP A 8 -2.66 -16.55 -2.67
N SER A 9 -3.69 -16.86 -3.45
CA SER A 9 -3.90 -16.24 -4.76
C SER A 9 -4.23 -14.74 -4.62
N ILE A 10 -5.07 -14.36 -3.65
CA ILE A 10 -5.35 -12.95 -3.34
C ILE A 10 -4.07 -12.23 -2.94
N LYS A 11 -3.27 -12.81 -2.03
CA LYS A 11 -2.01 -12.20 -1.57
C LYS A 11 -1.04 -11.98 -2.73
N LYS A 12 -0.91 -12.95 -3.63
CA LYS A 12 -0.08 -12.82 -4.85
C LYS A 12 -0.54 -11.68 -5.75
N GLY A 13 -1.86 -11.54 -5.96
CA GLY A 13 -2.41 -10.43 -6.74
C GLY A 13 -2.13 -9.06 -6.10
N ILE A 14 -2.20 -8.96 -4.77
CA ILE A 14 -1.86 -7.74 -4.04
C ILE A 14 -0.37 -7.42 -4.17
N ILE A 15 0.51 -8.40 -4.01
CA ILE A 15 1.97 -8.22 -4.20
C ILE A 15 2.25 -7.72 -5.62
N PHE A 16 1.63 -8.32 -6.63
CA PHE A 16 1.76 -7.88 -8.02
C PHE A 16 1.36 -6.39 -8.18
N ASN A 17 0.22 -5.99 -7.62
CA ASN A 17 -0.22 -4.60 -7.70
C ASN A 17 0.71 -3.64 -6.95
N LEU A 18 1.24 -4.03 -5.79
CA LEU A 18 2.22 -3.22 -5.04
C LEU A 18 3.53 -3.04 -5.82
N LEU A 19 3.96 -4.07 -6.54
CA LEU A 19 5.16 -4.01 -7.37
C LEU A 19 4.96 -3.13 -8.61
N TYR A 20 3.85 -3.31 -9.34
CA TYR A 20 3.76 -2.82 -10.71
C TYR A 20 2.73 -1.70 -10.96
N ASP A 21 1.70 -1.56 -10.11
CA ASP A 21 0.58 -0.64 -10.38
C ASP A 21 0.47 0.50 -9.34
N ARG A 22 0.79 0.21 -8.07
CA ARG A 22 0.42 1.07 -6.93
C ARG A 22 1.58 1.56 -6.08
N GLY A 23 2.61 0.74 -5.90
CA GLY A 23 3.74 1.07 -5.03
C GLY A 23 5.06 1.26 -5.78
N GLY A 24 5.18 0.80 -7.04
CA GLY A 24 6.46 0.83 -7.76
C GLY A 24 7.58 0.15 -6.96
N SER A 25 7.26 -0.94 -6.26
CA SER A 25 8.14 -1.64 -5.31
C SER A 25 8.59 -0.84 -4.07
N ASP A 26 7.88 0.22 -3.72
CA ASP A 26 8.12 1.03 -2.53
C ASP A 26 6.83 1.28 -1.73
N LEU A 27 6.74 0.73 -0.51
CA LEU A 27 5.56 0.89 0.34
C LEU A 27 5.34 2.32 0.85
N SER A 28 6.36 3.19 0.75
CA SER A 28 6.21 4.62 1.08
C SER A 28 5.38 5.38 0.04
N ARG A 29 5.20 4.82 -1.16
CA ARG A 29 4.41 5.43 -2.24
C ARG A 29 2.91 5.13 -2.14
N VAL A 30 2.50 4.29 -1.20
CA VAL A 30 1.09 3.96 -0.92
C VAL A 30 0.66 4.72 0.34
N GLN A 31 0.04 5.88 0.17
CA GLN A 31 -0.43 6.73 1.27
C GLN A 31 -1.92 6.50 1.54
N PHE A 32 -2.31 6.38 2.80
CA PHE A 32 -3.72 6.31 3.19
C PHE A 32 -4.37 7.69 3.19
N ALA A 33 -5.48 7.82 2.45
CA ALA A 33 -6.27 9.06 2.38
C ALA A 33 -7.45 9.05 3.36
N LYS A 34 -8.12 7.91 3.52
CA LYS A 34 -9.27 7.78 4.43
C LYS A 34 -9.38 6.36 4.96
N VAL A 35 -9.41 6.23 6.29
CA VAL A 35 -9.44 4.93 6.97
C VAL A 35 -10.43 4.99 8.13
N LYS A 36 -11.70 4.66 7.85
CA LYS A 36 -12.80 4.83 8.83
C LYS A 36 -12.60 4.05 10.13
N TRP A 37 -11.96 2.88 10.04
CA TRP A 37 -11.76 1.95 11.15
C TRP A 37 -10.44 2.19 11.92
N LEU A 38 -9.52 3.00 11.39
CA LEU A 38 -8.26 3.35 12.05
C LEU A 38 -7.73 4.68 11.50
N ARG A 39 -8.29 5.79 12.00
CA ARG A 39 -7.97 7.15 11.52
C ARG A 39 -6.51 7.53 11.70
N GLU A 40 -5.80 6.91 12.64
CA GLU A 40 -4.36 7.13 12.85
C GLU A 40 -3.52 6.80 11.60
N LEU A 41 -4.03 5.98 10.69
CA LEU A 41 -3.35 5.70 9.43
C LEU A 41 -3.49 6.80 8.39
N GLU A 42 -4.47 7.69 8.52
CA GLU A 42 -4.65 8.77 7.54
C GLU A 42 -3.36 9.61 7.44
N VAL A 43 -3.03 10.00 6.21
CA VAL A 43 -1.75 10.64 5.77
C VAL A 43 -0.48 9.80 5.94
N LYS A 44 -0.54 8.65 6.63
CA LYS A 44 0.59 7.71 6.74
C LYS A 44 0.68 6.81 5.52
N THR A 45 1.85 6.22 5.34
CA THR A 45 2.12 5.27 4.26
C THR A 45 1.94 3.83 4.73
N LEU A 46 1.83 2.90 3.78
CA LEU A 46 1.82 1.47 4.09
C LEU A 46 3.14 1.04 4.77
N LYS A 47 4.27 1.67 4.42
CA LYS A 47 5.54 1.53 5.15
C LYS A 47 5.42 1.94 6.61
N CYS A 48 4.87 3.12 6.89
CA CYS A 48 4.67 3.58 8.26
C CYS A 48 3.77 2.63 9.06
N TRP A 49 2.77 2.02 8.43
CA TRP A 49 1.94 1.05 9.13
C TRP A 49 2.69 -0.24 9.50
N CYS A 50 3.58 -0.73 8.63
CA CYS A 50 4.50 -1.82 8.99
C CYS A 50 5.36 -1.43 10.21
N GLU A 51 5.95 -0.23 10.21
CA GLU A 51 6.78 0.28 11.31
C GLU A 51 5.98 0.41 12.61
N MET A 52 4.76 0.93 12.57
CA MET A 52 3.85 1.03 13.72
C MET A 52 3.54 -0.34 14.33
N LYS A 53 3.52 -1.40 13.51
CA LYS A 53 3.32 -2.78 13.95
C LYS A 53 4.62 -3.50 14.33
N GLY A 54 5.78 -2.84 14.20
CA GLY A 54 7.09 -3.44 14.47
C GLY A 54 7.46 -4.56 13.51
N ILE A 55 6.93 -4.55 12.28
CA ILE A 55 7.26 -5.53 11.23
C ILE A 55 8.06 -4.87 10.10
N GLU A 56 8.90 -5.66 9.45
CA GLU A 56 9.72 -5.16 8.34
C GLU A 56 8.83 -4.73 7.15
N PRO A 57 9.08 -3.58 6.50
CA PRO A 57 8.25 -3.07 5.40
C PRO A 57 8.53 -3.79 4.06
N THR A 58 8.30 -5.09 4.01
CA THR A 58 8.43 -5.91 2.80
C THR A 58 7.11 -5.96 2.01
N MET A 59 7.16 -6.24 0.70
CA MET A 59 5.94 -6.41 -0.11
C MET A 59 5.00 -7.50 0.44
N TYR A 60 5.56 -8.55 1.04
CA TYR A 60 4.79 -9.62 1.67
C TYR A 60 4.02 -9.13 2.89
N ASN A 61 4.68 -8.37 3.77
CA ASN A 61 4.05 -7.80 4.97
C ASN A 61 3.06 -6.70 4.59
N GLY A 62 3.41 -5.85 3.64
CA GLY A 62 2.49 -4.85 3.07
C GLY A 62 1.23 -5.50 2.49
N ALA A 63 1.36 -6.62 1.77
CA ALA A 63 0.22 -7.35 1.25
C ALA A 63 -0.68 -7.96 2.35
N ASP A 64 -0.10 -8.48 3.44
CA ASP A 64 -0.89 -8.93 4.59
C ASP A 64 -1.66 -7.77 5.23
N LEU A 65 -1.04 -6.59 5.36
CA LEU A 65 -1.70 -5.40 5.88
C LEU A 65 -2.80 -4.87 4.95
N VAL A 66 -2.63 -4.97 3.63
CA VAL A 66 -3.71 -4.65 2.68
C VAL A 66 -4.89 -5.60 2.85
N ILE A 67 -4.65 -6.89 3.05
CA ILE A 67 -5.72 -7.87 3.37
C ILE A 67 -6.42 -7.47 4.68
N GLU A 68 -5.65 -7.13 5.71
CA GLU A 68 -6.20 -6.65 6.98
C GLU A 68 -7.06 -5.40 6.80
N ALA A 69 -6.60 -4.43 6.00
CA ALA A 69 -7.38 -3.23 5.72
C ALA A 69 -8.72 -3.57 5.04
N GLN A 70 -8.72 -4.49 4.06
CA GLN A 70 -9.95 -4.92 3.39
C GLN A 70 -10.91 -5.62 4.35
N ILE A 71 -10.41 -6.48 5.24
CA ILE A 71 -11.23 -7.16 6.26
C ILE A 71 -11.87 -6.16 7.22
N ASN A 72 -11.17 -5.07 7.56
CA ASN A 72 -11.68 -4.03 8.46
C ASN A 72 -12.58 -2.97 7.78
N GLY A 73 -12.94 -3.17 6.50
CA GLY A 73 -13.86 -2.28 5.77
C GLY A 73 -13.19 -1.38 4.74
N GLY A 74 -11.94 -1.67 4.37
CA GLY A 74 -11.20 -1.02 3.30
C GLY A 74 -10.59 0.33 3.69
N ALA A 75 -9.85 0.91 2.75
CA ALA A 75 -9.26 2.24 2.84
C ALA A 75 -9.17 2.84 1.44
N SER A 76 -9.24 4.17 1.33
CA SER A 76 -8.82 4.86 0.10
C SER A 76 -7.38 5.30 0.22
N CYS A 77 -6.63 5.24 -0.88
CA CYS A 77 -5.21 5.57 -0.91
C CYS A 77 -4.87 6.53 -2.05
N VAL A 78 -3.79 7.27 -1.87
CA VAL A 78 -3.05 7.98 -2.93
C VAL A 78 -1.84 7.14 -3.30
N PHE A 79 -1.58 7.01 -4.60
CA PHE A 79 -0.46 6.23 -5.13
C PHE A 79 0.50 7.18 -5.85
N HIS A 80 1.72 7.31 -5.33
CA HIS A 80 2.76 8.15 -5.92
C HIS A 80 3.51 7.35 -7.01
N SER A 81 2.87 7.20 -8.16
CA SER A 81 3.37 6.37 -9.26
C SER A 81 4.53 7.00 -10.05
N MET A 82 4.81 8.28 -9.85
CA MET A 82 5.94 9.02 -10.44
C MET A 82 6.80 9.62 -9.33
N ASP A 83 8.11 9.68 -9.54
CA ASP A 83 9.00 10.40 -8.63
C ASP A 83 8.71 11.90 -8.67
N GLU A 84 8.69 12.56 -7.52
CA GLU A 84 8.40 14.00 -7.43
C GLU A 84 9.39 14.84 -8.26
N LYS A 85 10.66 14.42 -8.33
CA LYS A 85 11.66 15.11 -9.16
C LYS A 85 11.38 14.96 -10.64
N ASP A 86 10.80 13.84 -11.05
CA ASP A 86 10.40 13.65 -12.45
C ASP A 86 9.20 14.54 -12.78
N VAL A 87 8.25 14.67 -11.85
CA VAL A 87 7.13 15.62 -11.98
C VAL A 87 7.67 17.05 -12.09
N GLU A 88 8.55 17.49 -11.21
CA GLU A 88 9.19 18.81 -11.26
C GLU A 88 9.85 19.07 -12.62
N ARG A 89 10.64 18.11 -13.11
CA ARG A 89 11.31 18.21 -14.42
C ARG A 89 10.31 18.36 -15.58
N ILE A 90 9.23 17.58 -15.59
CA ILE A 90 8.19 17.69 -16.61
C ILE A 90 7.51 19.05 -16.54
N MET A 91 7.15 19.51 -15.34
CA MET A 91 6.46 20.78 -15.14
C MET A 91 7.29 22.00 -15.53
N THR A 92 8.62 21.89 -15.63
CA THR A 92 9.48 22.96 -16.18
C THR A 92 9.38 23.13 -17.71
N HIS A 93 8.80 22.16 -18.43
CA HIS A 93 8.66 22.19 -19.89
C HIS A 93 7.22 21.76 -20.30
N PRO A 94 6.20 22.60 -20.03
CA PRO A 94 4.79 22.27 -20.25
C PRO A 94 4.36 22.25 -21.73
#